data_AF-A0A9X3X738-F1
#
_entry.id   AF-A0A9X3X738-F1
#
_cell.length_a   1.000
_cell.length_b   1.000
_cell.length_c   1.000
_cell.angle_alpha   90.00
_cell.angle_beta   90.00
_cell.angle_gamma   90.00
#
_symmetry.space_group_name_H-M   'P 1'
#
loop_
_entity.id
_entity.type
_entity.pdbx_description
1 polymer ?
#
loop_
_entity_poly.entity_id
_entity_poly.type
_entity_poly.pdbx_seq_one_letter_code
_entity_poly.pdbx_strand_id
1 'polypeptide(L)'
;MHSTQSHFEFGSRRLTALARAVGIDDQIDAMRGIFRRMLGTWADAPIGEAPPWPSDASDDHTPYEFSVAVGGPSPELRILVERRADPPTLRSNLEAAAALHKELARDFNIRLDRLRQIEDLFFHPDAQGAFASWHAASFWPGRAPAFKIYLNLQAQGVARGAALAEATLNRLGFAGAWPVVAEHAMGRGPALDVPLYCSLDLSTRGDARVKLYFRHLQASLDDLERACGAARSSSPGHVAEFCATLAGDGPFMAKGPVSCLAFVEGDVERPSASTIYFPVGAYAPDDREARNRIATYASRHGLSVNALAGPLEAFAERPLDAGTGMQSYASLRWVDEPRVTVYLGPEAYRVEPPRTTVKAKPAPALEPATEVVRHYEATPATAHPFFERLRREPVDLERLWKLLANFRAAITLDFPQRLAALTARVEDDRIRCILAKQLNDELGNGDFSRAHRNLFEHMFAGIAATLSSAEITDELVRPGRDLGLELERLYVTADPYEGLGASLVVEIYGKHVDAFVADEFRRQRSVAPQTLEWLHLHEQLEVDHADESMELARLLPSSGSPLEAAWRGARAVANGSWRFFDGMYRRCF
;
A
#
# COMPACT_ATOMS: atom_id res chain seq x y z
N MET A 1 -2.88 40.95 -3.03
CA MET A 1 -2.80 41.31 -1.59
C MET A 1 -2.35 40.05 -0.87
N HIS A 2 -1.15 40.04 -0.28
CA HIS A 2 -0.70 38.89 0.51
C HIS A 2 -1.61 38.76 1.73
N SER A 3 -2.10 37.55 2.02
CA SER A 3 -2.86 37.30 3.25
C SER A 3 -1.92 37.51 4.43
N THR A 4 -2.26 38.44 5.32
CA THR A 4 -1.54 38.63 6.59
C THR A 4 -2.00 37.62 7.65
N GLN A 5 -2.95 36.74 7.32
CA GLN A 5 -3.51 35.79 8.25
C GLN A 5 -2.54 34.62 8.47
N SER A 6 -2.31 34.28 9.74
CA SER A 6 -1.52 33.12 10.12
C SER A 6 -2.28 31.80 9.92
N HIS A 7 -1.56 30.69 9.83
CA HIS A 7 -2.17 29.36 9.81
C HIS A 7 -3.08 29.10 11.03
N PHE A 8 -2.65 29.54 12.21
CA PHE A 8 -3.44 29.39 13.43
C PHE A 8 -4.75 30.16 13.37
N GLU A 9 -4.73 31.44 12.96
CA GLU A 9 -5.95 32.25 12.86
C GLU A 9 -6.91 31.67 11.82
N PHE A 10 -6.39 31.31 10.65
CA PHE A 10 -7.17 30.74 9.55
C PHE A 10 -7.86 29.43 9.95
N GLY A 11 -7.10 28.51 10.55
CA GLY A 11 -7.61 27.22 11.00
C GLY A 11 -8.51 27.33 12.23
N SER A 12 -8.15 28.17 13.21
CA SER A 12 -8.94 28.36 14.44
C SER A 12 -10.33 28.91 14.16
N ARG A 13 -10.46 29.81 13.18
CA ARG A 13 -11.76 30.36 12.80
C ARG A 13 -12.71 29.27 12.29
N ARG A 14 -12.22 28.40 11.41
CA ARG A 14 -12.96 27.24 10.88
C ARG A 14 -13.26 26.20 11.96
N LEU A 15 -12.26 25.89 12.79
CA LEU A 15 -12.41 24.98 13.92
C LEU A 15 -13.50 25.48 14.90
N THR A 16 -13.53 26.78 15.16
CA THR A 16 -14.55 27.42 16.00
C THR A 16 -15.93 27.28 15.37
N ALA A 17 -16.08 27.52 14.07
CA ALA A 17 -17.35 27.36 13.38
C ALA A 17 -17.86 25.91 13.43
N LEU A 18 -16.97 24.93 13.21
CA LEU A 18 -17.28 23.51 13.32
C LEU A 18 -17.68 23.11 14.74
N ALA A 19 -16.96 23.60 15.76
CA ALA A 19 -17.24 23.33 17.16
C ALA A 19 -18.65 23.77 17.58
N ARG A 20 -19.07 24.96 17.13
CA ARG A 20 -20.43 25.47 17.36
C ARG A 20 -21.47 24.63 16.64
N ALA A 21 -21.20 24.27 15.38
CA ALA A 21 -22.12 23.48 14.56
C ALA A 21 -22.38 22.06 15.13
N VAL A 22 -21.40 21.48 15.83
CA VAL A 22 -21.52 20.18 16.48
C VAL A 22 -21.85 20.25 17.98
N GLY A 23 -22.08 21.46 18.52
CA GLY A 23 -22.56 21.68 19.88
C GLY A 23 -21.53 21.43 20.99
N ILE A 24 -20.26 21.81 20.77
CA ILE A 24 -19.16 21.70 21.74
C ILE A 24 -18.48 23.05 22.01
N ASP A 25 -19.28 24.12 22.09
CA ASP A 25 -18.87 25.50 22.30
C ASP A 25 -17.96 25.67 23.54
N ASP A 26 -18.26 24.93 24.60
CA ASP A 26 -17.53 24.93 25.88
C ASP A 26 -16.08 24.43 25.75
N GLN A 27 -15.76 23.73 24.65
CA GLN A 27 -14.42 23.17 24.41
C GLN A 27 -13.58 24.01 23.44
N ILE A 28 -14.10 25.12 22.90
CA ILE A 28 -13.43 25.90 21.84
C ILE A 28 -12.01 26.33 22.23
N ASP A 29 -11.82 26.85 23.44
CA ASP A 29 -10.51 27.32 23.88
C ASP A 29 -9.50 26.18 24.06
N ALA A 30 -9.95 25.04 24.60
CA ALA A 30 -9.13 23.84 24.71
C ALA A 30 -8.74 23.30 23.33
N MET A 31 -9.69 23.23 22.40
CA MET A 31 -9.45 22.80 21.01
C MET A 31 -8.45 23.71 20.30
N ARG A 32 -8.60 25.03 20.44
CA ARG A 32 -7.65 26.00 19.87
C ARG A 32 -6.27 25.88 20.51
N GLY A 33 -6.19 25.65 21.82
CA GLY A 33 -4.92 25.39 22.51
C GLY A 33 -4.20 24.16 21.96
N ILE A 34 -4.94 23.04 21.80
CA ILE A 34 -4.42 21.81 21.20
C ILE A 34 -3.99 22.05 19.75
N PHE A 35 -4.82 22.72 18.95
CA PHE A 35 -4.50 23.03 17.56
C PHE A 35 -3.22 23.87 17.46
N ARG A 36 -3.10 24.95 18.24
CA ARG A 36 -1.89 25.78 18.30
C ARG A 36 -0.65 24.95 18.62
N ARG A 37 -0.78 24.05 19.58
CA ARG A 37 0.33 23.17 19.98
C ARG A 37 0.72 22.22 18.87
N MET A 38 -0.23 21.63 18.17
CA MET A 38 0.03 20.73 17.04
C MET A 38 0.72 21.47 15.88
N LEU A 39 0.35 22.73 15.60
CA LEU A 39 1.06 23.58 14.65
C LEU A 39 2.48 23.92 15.16
N GLY A 40 2.61 24.45 16.38
CA GLY A 40 3.89 24.77 17.00
C GLY A 40 4.49 26.09 16.54
N THR A 41 5.78 26.08 16.22
CA THR A 41 6.55 27.29 15.91
C THR A 41 6.05 28.02 14.67
N TRP A 42 5.39 27.33 13.73
CA TRP A 42 4.81 27.94 12.54
C TRP A 42 3.33 28.29 12.69
N ALA A 43 2.75 28.19 13.89
CA ALA A 43 1.37 28.58 14.13
C ALA A 43 1.07 30.02 13.65
N ASP A 44 2.01 30.93 13.91
CA ASP A 44 1.91 32.35 13.57
C ASP A 44 2.53 32.69 12.19
N ALA A 45 3.02 31.69 11.45
CA ALA A 45 3.53 31.92 10.10
C ALA A 45 2.39 32.33 9.15
N PRO A 46 2.58 33.37 8.32
CA PRO A 46 1.57 33.84 7.39
C PRO A 46 1.31 32.80 6.28
N ILE A 47 0.07 32.74 5.82
CA ILE A 47 -0.29 31.95 4.64
C ILE A 47 0.20 32.71 3.40
N GLY A 48 1.31 32.25 2.84
CA GLY A 48 1.90 32.77 1.60
C GLY A 48 1.17 32.32 0.33
N GLU A 49 1.73 32.66 -0.83
CA GLU A 49 1.18 32.27 -2.14
C GLU A 49 1.31 30.77 -2.43
N ALA A 50 2.32 30.13 -1.85
CA ALA A 50 2.57 28.70 -2.00
C ALA A 50 2.92 28.07 -0.64
N PRO A 51 2.59 26.79 -0.44
CA PRO A 51 2.98 26.04 0.75
C PRO A 51 4.50 25.86 0.79
N PRO A 52 5.17 26.08 1.93
CA PRO A 52 6.62 25.86 2.06
C PRO A 52 6.99 24.37 2.06
N TRP A 53 6.01 23.48 2.21
CA TRP A 53 6.16 22.04 2.20
C TRP A 53 4.90 21.42 1.58
N PRO A 54 5.03 20.49 0.62
CA PRO A 54 3.89 19.85 -0.03
C PRO A 54 3.26 18.78 0.89
N SER A 55 2.63 19.22 1.99
CA SER A 55 1.95 18.32 2.92
C SER A 55 0.91 17.47 2.18
N ASP A 56 0.84 16.19 2.53
CA ASP A 56 -0.18 15.26 2.00
C ASP A 56 -1.41 15.18 2.93
N ALA A 57 -1.50 16.06 3.93
CA ALA A 57 -2.64 16.16 4.84
C ALA A 57 -3.92 16.71 4.15
N SER A 58 -3.77 17.54 3.11
CA SER A 58 -4.86 18.03 2.27
C SER A 58 -4.41 18.17 0.81
N ASP A 59 -5.38 18.19 -0.12
CA ASP A 59 -5.10 18.24 -1.57
C ASP A 59 -4.45 19.56 -2.03
N ASP A 60 -4.64 20.66 -1.30
CA ASP A 60 -3.99 21.96 -1.57
C ASP A 60 -2.68 22.15 -0.80
N HIS A 61 -2.21 21.11 -0.11
CA HIS A 61 -1.03 21.10 0.78
C HIS A 61 -1.14 22.00 2.02
N THR A 62 -2.36 22.35 2.42
CA THR A 62 -2.59 22.84 3.78
C THR A 62 -2.16 21.74 4.78
N PRO A 63 -1.29 22.03 5.74
CA PRO A 63 -0.73 21.03 6.67
C PRO A 63 -1.72 20.55 7.75
N TYR A 64 -3.02 20.71 7.52
CA TYR A 64 -4.08 20.23 8.42
C TYR A 64 -5.41 20.03 7.68
N GLU A 65 -6.22 19.13 8.21
CA GLU A 65 -7.56 18.80 7.74
C GLU A 65 -8.51 18.66 8.94
N PHE A 66 -9.79 18.97 8.75
CA PHE A 66 -10.83 18.76 9.76
C PHE A 66 -11.76 17.62 9.33
N SER A 67 -12.45 16.98 10.28
CA SER A 67 -13.52 16.06 9.90
C SER A 67 -14.62 15.97 10.94
N VAL A 68 -15.84 15.68 10.49
CA VAL A 68 -17.00 15.48 11.36
C VAL A 68 -17.61 14.11 11.11
N ALA A 69 -17.77 13.31 12.17
CA ALA A 69 -18.38 11.98 12.10
C ALA A 69 -19.74 11.92 12.79
N VAL A 70 -20.72 11.31 12.13
CA VAL A 70 -22.12 11.11 12.58
C VAL A 70 -22.46 9.61 12.50
N GLY A 71 -23.45 9.16 13.27
CA GLY A 71 -23.81 7.73 13.40
C GLY A 71 -23.23 7.08 14.66
N GLY A 72 -23.13 7.85 15.74
CA GLY A 72 -22.80 7.38 17.08
C GLY A 72 -23.56 8.22 18.10
N PRO A 73 -23.31 8.03 19.42
CA PRO A 73 -24.08 8.71 20.47
C PRO A 73 -24.03 10.24 20.39
N SER A 74 -22.96 10.78 19.83
CA SER A 74 -22.78 12.21 19.58
C SER A 74 -21.87 12.41 18.37
N PRO A 75 -21.95 13.56 17.67
CA PRO A 75 -20.98 13.92 16.66
C PRO A 75 -19.55 13.91 17.21
N GLU A 76 -18.59 13.52 16.36
CA GLU A 76 -17.15 13.62 16.65
C GLU A 76 -16.53 14.66 15.72
N LEU A 77 -15.91 15.70 16.28
CA LEU A 77 -15.08 16.65 15.53
C LEU A 77 -13.62 16.22 15.64
N ARG A 78 -12.89 16.20 14.52
CA ARG A 78 -11.46 15.86 14.51
C ARG A 78 -10.64 16.93 13.81
N ILE A 79 -9.38 17.02 14.24
CA ILE A 79 -8.33 17.81 13.61
C ILE A 79 -7.20 16.84 13.28
N LEU A 80 -6.66 16.88 12.06
CA LEU A 80 -5.44 16.22 11.64
C LEU A 80 -4.40 17.30 11.31
N VAL A 81 -3.15 17.15 11.75
CA VAL A 81 -2.06 18.11 11.49
C VAL A 81 -0.78 17.37 11.12
N GLU A 82 -0.10 17.84 10.07
CA GLU A 82 1.30 17.52 9.81
C GLU A 82 2.18 18.55 10.52
N ARG A 83 2.90 18.11 11.55
CA ARG A 83 3.85 18.97 12.25
C ARG A 83 5.08 19.18 11.38
N ARG A 84 5.34 20.45 11.04
CA ARG A 84 6.52 20.87 10.27
C ARG A 84 7.58 21.54 11.14
N ALA A 85 8.83 21.46 10.70
CA ALA A 85 9.95 22.26 11.15
C ALA A 85 10.21 23.44 10.19
N ASP A 86 11.19 24.28 10.54
CA ASP A 86 11.66 25.38 9.69
C ASP A 86 13.21 25.36 9.63
N PRO A 87 13.83 25.14 8.45
CA PRO A 87 13.19 24.85 7.16
C PRO A 87 12.52 23.46 7.14
N PRO A 88 11.43 23.28 6.37
CA PRO A 88 10.75 21.99 6.29
C PRO A 88 11.50 21.03 5.37
N THR A 89 11.89 19.89 5.93
CA THR A 89 12.40 18.72 5.21
C THR A 89 11.75 17.49 5.83
N LEU A 90 11.75 16.34 5.15
CA LEU A 90 11.21 15.12 5.73
C LEU A 90 11.90 14.78 7.07
N ARG A 91 13.23 14.92 7.14
CA ARG A 91 14.03 14.71 8.36
C ARG A 91 13.65 15.69 9.48
N SER A 92 13.67 16.99 9.21
CA SER A 92 13.34 17.99 10.23
C SER A 92 11.88 17.90 10.69
N ASN A 93 10.95 17.54 9.79
CA ASN A 93 9.56 17.27 10.14
C ASN A 93 9.39 16.01 11.00
N LEU A 94 10.18 14.95 10.77
CA LEU A 94 10.22 13.76 11.63
C LEU A 94 10.68 14.10 13.05
N GLU A 95 11.74 14.90 13.19
CA GLU A 95 12.21 15.37 14.50
C GLU A 95 11.15 16.20 15.23
N ALA A 96 10.49 17.12 14.52
CA ALA A 96 9.42 17.94 15.07
C ALA A 96 8.19 17.10 15.47
N ALA A 97 7.85 16.09 14.69
CA ALA A 97 6.81 15.12 15.03
C ALA A 97 7.18 14.26 16.25
N ALA A 98 8.43 13.84 16.35
CA ALA A 98 8.92 13.07 17.49
C ALA A 98 8.90 13.88 18.80
N ALA A 99 9.12 15.19 18.71
CA ALA A 99 8.93 16.09 19.84
C ALA A 99 7.44 16.24 20.22
N LEU A 100 6.54 16.36 19.23
CA LEU A 100 5.12 16.60 19.48
C LEU A 100 4.43 15.50 20.27
N HIS A 101 4.62 14.21 19.95
CA HIS A 101 3.96 13.16 20.73
C HIS A 101 4.49 13.08 22.18
N LYS A 102 5.75 13.48 22.42
CA LYS A 102 6.34 13.58 23.77
C LYS A 102 5.73 14.75 24.54
N GLU A 103 5.52 15.87 23.86
CA GLU A 103 4.81 17.03 24.40
C GLU A 103 3.38 16.69 24.78
N LEU A 104 2.62 16.04 23.89
CA LEU A 104 1.24 15.62 24.17
C LEU A 104 1.19 14.63 25.34
N ALA A 105 2.17 13.75 25.48
CA ALA A 105 2.25 12.78 26.59
C ALA A 105 2.52 13.38 27.95
N ARG A 106 3.04 14.62 28.03
CA ARG A 106 3.24 15.31 29.31
C ARG A 106 1.93 15.87 29.86
N ASP A 107 1.07 16.36 28.96
CA ASP A 107 -0.07 17.20 29.35
C ASP A 107 -1.42 16.53 29.13
N PHE A 108 -1.46 15.40 28.41
CA PHE A 108 -2.65 14.59 28.21
C PHE A 108 -2.40 13.15 28.63
N ASN A 109 -3.47 12.47 29.03
CA ASN A 109 -3.44 11.06 29.39
C ASN A 109 -3.32 10.16 28.13
N ILE A 110 -2.16 10.19 27.47
CA ILE A 110 -1.85 9.37 26.30
C ILE A 110 -0.75 8.35 26.59
N ARG A 111 -0.76 7.23 25.87
CA ARG A 111 0.27 6.19 25.95
C ARG A 111 1.03 6.05 24.65
N LEU A 112 2.34 5.89 24.79
CA LEU A 112 3.27 5.77 23.67
C LEU A 112 3.85 4.35 23.53
N ASP A 113 3.42 3.38 24.33
CA ASP A 113 4.09 2.07 24.39
C ASP A 113 4.04 1.33 23.05
N ARG A 114 2.88 1.32 22.38
CA ARG A 114 2.76 0.75 21.02
C ARG A 114 3.59 1.53 20.00
N LEU A 115 3.64 2.86 20.12
CA LEU A 115 4.46 3.68 19.23
C LEU A 115 5.95 3.32 19.40
N ARG A 116 6.45 3.23 20.64
CA ARG A 116 7.85 2.89 20.94
C ARG A 116 8.28 1.53 20.38
N GLN A 117 7.36 0.56 20.28
CA GLN A 117 7.67 -0.77 19.72
C GLN A 117 7.94 -0.75 18.21
N ILE A 118 7.43 0.27 17.51
CA ILE A 118 7.55 0.39 16.05
C ILE A 118 8.25 1.68 15.63
N GLU A 119 8.71 2.52 16.56
CA GLU A 119 9.22 3.87 16.27
C GLU A 119 10.41 3.81 15.30
N ASP A 120 11.33 2.86 15.46
CA ASP A 120 12.49 2.64 14.58
C ASP A 120 12.11 2.24 13.15
N LEU A 121 10.91 1.70 12.92
CA LEU A 121 10.43 1.38 11.57
C LEU A 121 10.12 2.65 10.75
N PHE A 122 9.78 3.74 11.42
CA PHE A 122 9.26 4.96 10.78
C PHE A 122 10.14 6.20 11.00
N PHE A 123 10.76 6.33 12.16
CA PHE A 123 11.57 7.48 12.55
C PHE A 123 13.06 7.13 12.43
N HIS A 124 13.59 7.23 11.21
CA HIS A 124 15.03 7.07 10.95
C HIS A 124 15.58 8.12 9.97
N PRO A 125 16.91 8.36 9.95
CA PRO A 125 17.51 9.46 9.19
C PRO A 125 17.31 9.41 7.67
N ASP A 126 17.11 8.21 7.11
CA ASP A 126 16.98 7.97 5.67
C ASP A 126 15.52 7.68 5.27
N ALA A 127 14.57 8.14 6.09
CA ALA A 127 13.15 7.99 5.81
C ALA A 127 12.78 8.61 4.46
N GLN A 128 11.85 7.97 3.77
CA GLN A 128 11.37 8.33 2.44
C GLN A 128 9.86 8.61 2.44
N GLY A 129 9.34 9.03 1.29
CA GLY A 129 7.91 9.22 1.06
C GLY A 129 7.41 10.65 1.29
N ALA A 130 6.08 10.81 1.26
CA ALA A 130 5.45 12.12 1.14
C ALA A 130 5.34 12.91 2.45
N PHE A 131 5.33 12.23 3.60
CA PHE A 131 5.15 12.88 4.90
C PHE A 131 5.90 12.15 6.01
N ALA A 132 6.15 12.90 7.10
CA ALA A 132 6.83 12.40 8.30
C ALA A 132 5.87 11.59 9.19
N SER A 133 4.93 12.30 9.83
CA SER A 133 3.79 11.72 10.54
C SER A 133 2.69 12.77 10.68
N TRP A 134 1.46 12.32 10.86
CA TRP A 134 0.36 13.21 11.22
C TRP A 134 -0.12 12.91 12.63
N HIS A 135 -0.56 13.96 13.32
CA HIS A 135 -1.20 13.83 14.62
C HIS A 135 -2.67 14.23 14.47
N ALA A 136 -3.55 13.49 15.13
CA ALA A 136 -4.96 13.86 15.19
C ALA A 136 -5.45 14.00 16.63
N ALA A 137 -6.41 14.91 16.82
CA ALA A 137 -7.17 15.08 18.04
C ALA A 137 -8.67 14.96 17.73
N SER A 138 -9.38 14.20 18.56
CA SER A 138 -10.82 13.95 18.46
C SER A 138 -11.55 14.55 19.67
N PHE A 139 -12.70 15.16 19.41
CA PHE A 139 -13.52 15.87 20.40
C PHE A 139 -14.98 15.42 20.31
N TRP A 140 -15.63 15.33 21.48
CA TRP A 140 -17.05 14.99 21.64
C TRP A 140 -17.66 15.85 22.75
N PRO A 141 -18.99 16.07 22.76
CA PRO A 141 -19.68 16.67 23.89
C PRO A 141 -19.37 15.96 25.21
N GLY A 142 -18.92 16.71 26.22
CA GLY A 142 -18.69 16.23 27.58
C GLY A 142 -17.57 15.18 27.75
N ARG A 143 -16.68 15.00 26.78
CA ARG A 143 -15.56 14.03 26.86
C ARG A 143 -14.21 14.71 26.71
N ALA A 144 -13.22 14.16 27.39
CA ALA A 144 -11.82 14.54 27.18
C ALA A 144 -11.37 14.23 25.74
N PRO A 145 -10.42 15.01 25.18
CA PRO A 145 -9.89 14.75 23.85
C PRO A 145 -9.15 13.42 23.77
N ALA A 146 -9.24 12.77 22.60
CA ALA A 146 -8.46 11.58 22.29
C ALA A 146 -7.46 11.88 21.17
N PHE A 147 -6.29 11.22 21.20
CA PHE A 147 -5.20 11.50 20.28
C PHE A 147 -4.83 10.29 19.44
N LYS A 148 -4.33 10.56 18.22
CA LYS A 148 -3.80 9.54 17.31
C LYS A 148 -2.54 10.02 16.64
N ILE A 149 -1.72 9.07 16.21
CA ILE A 149 -0.61 9.30 15.29
C ILE A 149 -0.82 8.47 14.02
N TYR A 150 -0.43 9.02 12.87
CA TYR A 150 -0.42 8.37 11.57
C TYR A 150 1.02 8.32 11.08
N LEU A 151 1.49 7.14 10.68
CA LEU A 151 2.86 6.86 10.27
C LEU A 151 2.87 6.39 8.83
N ASN A 152 3.82 6.88 8.04
CA ASN A 152 3.92 6.60 6.62
C ASN A 152 4.40 5.16 6.37
N LEU A 153 3.55 4.31 5.76
CA LEU A 153 3.95 2.92 5.45
C LEU A 153 5.00 2.85 4.34
N GLN A 154 5.28 3.96 3.65
CA GLN A 154 6.32 4.08 2.63
C GLN A 154 7.59 4.75 3.16
N ALA A 155 7.75 4.84 4.50
CA ALA A 155 8.91 5.45 5.15
C ALA A 155 10.26 4.79 4.76
N GLN A 156 10.24 3.55 4.25
CA GLN A 156 11.41 2.83 3.75
C GLN A 156 11.35 2.58 2.23
N GLY A 157 10.60 3.42 1.52
CA GLY A 157 10.35 3.29 0.08
C GLY A 157 9.04 2.57 -0.24
N VAL A 158 8.48 2.85 -1.42
CA VAL A 158 7.17 2.34 -1.86
C VAL A 158 7.16 0.81 -1.94
N ALA A 159 8.22 0.20 -2.47
CA ALA A 159 8.34 -1.24 -2.63
C ALA A 159 8.27 -2.01 -1.30
N ARG A 160 8.72 -1.40 -0.18
CA ARG A 160 8.74 -2.03 1.15
C ARG A 160 7.47 -1.79 1.96
N GLY A 161 6.47 -1.09 1.42
CA GLY A 161 5.29 -0.70 2.19
C GLY A 161 4.47 -1.87 2.72
N ALA A 162 4.37 -2.97 1.96
CA ALA A 162 3.71 -4.19 2.40
C ALA A 162 4.46 -4.85 3.57
N ALA A 163 5.78 -4.98 3.44
CA ALA A 163 6.63 -5.55 4.48
C ALA A 163 6.63 -4.69 5.76
N LEU A 164 6.58 -3.36 5.62
CA LEU A 164 6.48 -2.46 6.78
C LEU A 164 5.13 -2.60 7.49
N ALA A 165 4.06 -2.83 6.74
CA ALA A 165 2.74 -3.14 7.31
C ALA A 165 2.73 -4.48 8.05
N GLU A 166 3.30 -5.55 7.47
CA GLU A 166 3.48 -6.84 8.15
C GLU A 166 4.30 -6.69 9.43
N ALA A 167 5.46 -6.02 9.36
CA ALA A 167 6.34 -5.82 10.50
C ALA A 167 5.64 -5.04 11.62
N THR A 168 4.82 -4.05 11.25
CA THR A 168 4.01 -3.28 12.20
C THR A 168 3.00 -4.17 12.92
N LEU A 169 2.25 -4.99 12.19
CA LEU A 169 1.31 -5.94 12.80
C LEU A 169 2.03 -6.93 13.70
N ASN A 170 3.15 -7.48 13.22
CA ASN A 170 3.94 -8.46 13.95
C ASN A 170 4.40 -7.92 15.31
N ARG A 171 5.07 -6.76 15.32
CA ARG A 171 5.59 -6.14 16.55
C ARG A 171 4.49 -5.73 17.53
N LEU A 172 3.29 -5.43 17.05
CA LEU A 172 2.15 -5.02 17.87
C LEU A 172 1.25 -6.19 18.30
N GLY A 173 1.62 -7.45 18.00
CA GLY A 173 0.90 -8.64 18.45
C GLY A 173 -0.22 -9.10 17.52
N PHE A 174 -0.22 -8.69 16.25
CA PHE A 174 -1.22 -9.01 15.22
C PHE A 174 -0.64 -9.81 14.05
N ALA A 175 0.45 -10.57 14.28
CA ALA A 175 1.16 -11.29 13.22
C ALA A 175 0.25 -12.23 12.40
N GLY A 176 -0.69 -12.91 13.06
CA GLY A 176 -1.64 -13.84 12.43
C GLY A 176 -2.63 -13.17 11.47
N ALA A 177 -2.77 -11.83 11.51
CA ALA A 177 -3.70 -11.13 10.65
C ALA A 177 -3.16 -10.83 9.25
N TRP A 178 -1.83 -10.91 9.05
CA TRP A 178 -1.23 -10.57 7.76
C TRP A 178 -1.81 -11.37 6.57
N PRO A 179 -1.98 -12.71 6.64
CA PRO A 179 -2.59 -13.47 5.55
C PRO A 179 -3.93 -12.93 5.06
N VAL A 180 -4.79 -12.49 5.99
CA VAL A 180 -6.11 -11.92 5.67
C VAL A 180 -5.98 -10.51 5.10
N VAL A 181 -5.06 -9.69 5.63
CA VAL A 181 -4.76 -8.36 5.08
C VAL A 181 -4.23 -8.45 3.65
N ALA A 182 -3.25 -9.32 3.42
CA ALA A 182 -2.66 -9.55 2.11
C ALA A 182 -3.72 -9.99 1.09
N GLU A 183 -4.57 -10.95 1.46
CA GLU A 183 -5.63 -11.43 0.58
C GLU A 183 -6.66 -10.37 0.21
N HIS A 184 -7.18 -9.67 1.21
CA HIS A 184 -8.33 -8.81 1.03
C HIS A 184 -7.92 -7.41 0.60
N ALA A 185 -7.00 -6.78 1.33
CA ALA A 185 -6.62 -5.39 1.06
C ALA A 185 -5.52 -5.25 0.01
N MET A 186 -4.74 -6.30 -0.27
CA MET A 186 -3.62 -6.27 -1.21
C MET A 186 -3.66 -7.30 -2.34
N GLY A 187 -4.74 -8.09 -2.43
CA GLY A 187 -4.81 -9.25 -3.33
C GLY A 187 -4.71 -8.96 -4.82
N ARG A 188 -4.86 -7.70 -5.26
CA ARG A 188 -4.67 -7.30 -6.67
C ARG A 188 -3.22 -6.92 -7.00
N GLY A 189 -2.32 -7.00 -6.01
CA GLY A 189 -0.91 -6.68 -6.12
C GLY A 189 -0.58 -5.21 -5.83
N PRO A 190 0.72 -4.90 -5.57
CA PRO A 190 1.16 -3.60 -5.08
C PRO A 190 1.02 -2.45 -6.08
N ALA A 191 0.79 -2.76 -7.36
CA ALA A 191 0.53 -1.77 -8.40
C ALA A 191 -0.89 -1.18 -8.32
N LEU A 192 -1.85 -1.92 -7.75
CA LEU A 192 -3.26 -1.51 -7.66
C LEU A 192 -3.73 -1.31 -6.22
N ASP A 193 -3.16 -2.06 -5.28
CA ASP A 193 -3.47 -1.98 -3.86
C ASP A 193 -2.24 -1.49 -3.08
N VAL A 194 -2.24 -0.20 -2.74
CA VAL A 194 -1.05 0.52 -2.24
C VAL A 194 -1.17 0.81 -0.74
N PRO A 195 -0.26 0.29 0.11
CA PRO A 195 -0.18 0.69 1.51
C PRO A 195 0.14 2.19 1.63
N LEU A 196 -0.66 2.93 2.40
CA LEU A 196 -0.47 4.36 2.59
C LEU A 196 0.16 4.68 3.95
N TYR A 197 -0.55 4.35 5.01
CA TYR A 197 -0.15 4.68 6.37
C TYR A 197 -0.75 3.73 7.39
N CYS A 198 -0.16 3.68 8.58
CA CYS A 198 -0.75 3.05 9.75
C CYS A 198 -1.11 4.13 10.77
N SER A 199 -2.10 3.88 11.64
CA SER A 199 -2.38 4.78 12.75
C SER A 199 -2.58 4.06 14.07
N LEU A 200 -2.21 4.73 15.15
CA LEU A 200 -2.35 4.25 16.52
C LEU A 200 -3.25 5.21 17.30
N ASP A 201 -4.27 4.68 17.97
CA ASP A 201 -4.95 5.41 19.04
C ASP A 201 -3.98 5.49 20.24
N LEU A 202 -3.63 6.70 20.69
CA LEU A 202 -2.68 6.94 21.78
C LEU A 202 -3.40 6.88 23.14
N SER A 203 -3.89 5.70 23.53
CA SER A 203 -4.75 5.51 24.71
C SER A 203 -4.34 4.29 25.56
N THR A 204 -4.72 4.29 26.84
CA THR A 204 -4.60 3.14 27.76
C THR A 204 -5.73 2.12 27.63
N ARG A 205 -6.79 2.45 26.89
CA ARG A 205 -8.00 1.63 26.86
C ARG A 205 -7.79 0.37 26.03
N GLY A 206 -8.42 -0.73 26.43
CA GLY A 206 -8.38 -1.99 25.66
C GLY A 206 -8.99 -1.89 24.25
N ASP A 207 -9.81 -0.85 24.01
CA ASP A 207 -10.37 -0.53 22.69
C ASP A 207 -9.46 0.38 21.83
N ALA A 208 -8.23 0.68 22.28
CA ALA A 208 -7.25 1.41 21.49
C ALA A 208 -6.88 0.61 20.24
N ARG A 209 -7.05 1.20 19.06
CA ARG A 209 -6.85 0.50 17.79
C ARG A 209 -5.46 0.73 17.20
N VAL A 210 -4.98 -0.30 16.51
CA VAL A 210 -4.02 -0.20 15.41
C VAL A 210 -4.82 -0.18 14.12
N LYS A 211 -4.42 0.63 13.14
CA LYS A 211 -5.10 0.71 11.85
C LYS A 211 -4.13 0.68 10.69
N LEU A 212 -4.47 0.00 9.61
CA LEU A 212 -3.74 0.01 8.34
C LEU A 212 -4.62 0.56 7.24
N TYR A 213 -4.05 1.37 6.34
CA TYR A 213 -4.78 2.06 5.28
C TYR A 213 -4.19 1.72 3.91
N PHE A 214 -5.06 1.35 2.97
CA PHE A 214 -4.67 0.90 1.63
C PHE A 214 -5.47 1.66 0.57
N ARG A 215 -4.78 2.21 -0.43
CA ARG A 215 -5.39 2.86 -1.58
C ARG A 215 -5.63 1.85 -2.69
N HIS A 216 -6.85 1.83 -3.21
CA HIS A 216 -7.27 0.95 -4.28
C HIS A 216 -7.39 1.75 -5.58
N LEU A 217 -6.39 1.63 -6.45
CA LEU A 217 -6.38 2.23 -7.77
C LEU A 217 -7.28 1.44 -8.71
N GLN A 218 -8.00 2.16 -9.59
CA GLN A 218 -8.85 1.59 -10.64
C GLN A 218 -9.83 0.53 -10.11
N ALA A 219 -10.30 0.70 -8.88
CA ALA A 219 -11.10 -0.30 -8.19
C ALA A 219 -12.54 -0.33 -8.72
N SER A 220 -13.08 -1.53 -8.89
CA SER A 220 -14.52 -1.76 -9.00
C SER A 220 -15.19 -1.69 -7.63
N LEU A 221 -16.52 -1.71 -7.58
CA LEU A 221 -17.25 -1.87 -6.32
C LEU A 221 -16.90 -3.20 -5.62
N ASP A 222 -16.80 -4.29 -6.38
CA ASP A 222 -16.46 -5.62 -5.85
C ASP A 222 -15.06 -5.64 -5.23
N ASP A 223 -14.11 -4.90 -5.80
CA ASP A 223 -12.76 -4.77 -5.24
C ASP A 223 -12.78 -4.10 -3.87
N LEU A 224 -13.58 -3.04 -3.71
CA LEU A 224 -13.70 -2.30 -2.46
C LEU A 224 -14.45 -3.10 -1.39
N GLU A 225 -15.50 -3.82 -1.80
CA GLU A 225 -16.26 -4.73 -0.95
C GLU A 225 -15.34 -5.85 -0.43
N ARG A 226 -14.58 -6.49 -1.31
CA ARG A 226 -13.59 -7.51 -0.96
C ARG A 226 -12.54 -6.97 0.02
N ALA A 227 -12.01 -5.77 -0.22
CA ALA A 227 -11.01 -5.14 0.64
C ALA A 227 -11.52 -4.88 2.06
N CYS A 228 -12.76 -4.43 2.18
CA CYS A 228 -13.39 -4.19 3.49
C CYS A 228 -13.92 -5.48 4.14
N GLY A 229 -14.12 -6.54 3.38
CA GLY A 229 -14.57 -7.87 3.82
C GLY A 229 -13.58 -8.63 4.70
N ALA A 230 -12.36 -8.12 4.87
CA ALA A 230 -11.37 -8.69 5.79
C ALA A 230 -11.81 -8.67 7.27
N ALA A 231 -12.65 -7.69 7.63
CA ALA A 231 -12.94 -7.40 9.02
C ALA A 231 -14.12 -8.19 9.57
N ARG A 232 -14.10 -8.53 10.85
CA ARG A 232 -15.20 -9.28 11.49
C ARG A 232 -16.53 -8.53 11.47
N SER A 233 -16.50 -7.20 11.49
CA SER A 233 -17.71 -6.38 11.37
C SER A 233 -18.22 -6.21 9.94
N SER A 234 -17.60 -6.84 8.93
CA SER A 234 -18.01 -6.67 7.54
C SER A 234 -19.43 -7.19 7.35
N SER A 235 -20.27 -6.39 6.70
CA SER A 235 -21.59 -6.79 6.25
C SER A 235 -21.68 -6.52 4.74
N PRO A 236 -21.93 -7.55 3.91
CA PRO A 236 -21.90 -7.42 2.46
C PRO A 236 -22.85 -6.34 1.91
N GLY A 237 -22.36 -5.59 0.94
CA GLY A 237 -23.14 -4.67 0.09
C GLY A 237 -23.15 -3.23 0.58
N HIS A 238 -22.86 -2.94 1.85
CA HIS A 238 -22.89 -1.57 2.34
C HIS A 238 -21.75 -0.70 1.79
N VAL A 239 -20.58 -1.30 1.54
CA VAL A 239 -19.45 -0.56 0.94
C VAL A 239 -19.76 -0.24 -0.52
N ALA A 240 -20.23 -1.23 -1.28
CA ALA A 240 -20.67 -1.04 -2.65
C ALA A 240 -21.79 0.02 -2.75
N GLU A 241 -22.84 -0.08 -1.93
CA GLU A 241 -23.95 0.89 -1.92
C GLU A 241 -23.48 2.32 -1.62
N PHE A 242 -22.59 2.48 -0.63
CA PHE A 242 -22.05 3.79 -0.26
C PHE A 242 -21.24 4.39 -1.41
N CYS A 243 -20.32 3.63 -2.00
CA CYS A 243 -19.51 4.11 -3.12
C CYS A 243 -20.36 4.41 -4.36
N ALA A 244 -21.32 3.54 -4.70
CA ALA A 244 -22.25 3.75 -5.79
C ALA A 244 -23.10 5.02 -5.61
N THR A 245 -23.54 5.30 -4.38
CA THR A 245 -24.29 6.52 -4.07
C THR A 245 -23.45 7.78 -4.27
N LEU A 246 -22.13 7.73 -4.04
CA LEU A 246 -21.25 8.89 -4.15
C LEU A 246 -20.72 9.14 -5.57
N ALA A 247 -20.58 8.10 -6.39
CA ALA A 247 -19.91 8.23 -7.69
C ALA A 247 -20.34 7.25 -8.79
N GLY A 248 -21.36 6.42 -8.54
CA GLY A 248 -21.79 5.36 -9.48
C GLY A 248 -20.93 4.10 -9.41
N ASP A 249 -21.05 3.25 -10.44
CA ASP A 249 -20.63 1.83 -10.37
C ASP A 249 -19.13 1.58 -10.60
N GLY A 250 -18.35 2.63 -10.88
CA GLY A 250 -16.93 2.51 -11.19
C GLY A 250 -16.64 1.88 -12.58
N PRO A 251 -15.39 1.45 -12.85
CA PRO A 251 -14.24 1.51 -11.95
C PRO A 251 -13.82 2.96 -11.63
N PHE A 252 -13.23 3.15 -10.45
CA PHE A 252 -12.85 4.46 -9.93
C PHE A 252 -11.48 4.90 -10.49
N MET A 253 -11.51 5.64 -11.59
CA MET A 253 -10.32 6.00 -12.40
C MET A 253 -9.61 7.31 -11.99
N ALA A 254 -10.15 8.07 -11.03
CA ALA A 254 -9.53 9.31 -10.54
C ALA A 254 -8.65 9.02 -9.30
N LYS A 255 -8.88 9.73 -8.18
CA LYS A 255 -8.23 9.40 -6.89
C LYS A 255 -8.81 8.06 -6.39
N GLY A 256 -7.94 7.12 -6.02
CA GLY A 256 -8.37 5.79 -5.56
C GLY A 256 -9.05 5.85 -4.18
N PRO A 257 -10.17 5.15 -3.95
CA PRO A 257 -10.73 4.93 -2.62
C PRO A 257 -9.73 4.25 -1.68
N VAL A 258 -9.89 4.46 -0.38
CA VAL A 258 -8.97 3.92 0.64
C VAL A 258 -9.73 3.04 1.63
N SER A 259 -9.34 1.78 1.78
CA SER A 259 -9.82 0.95 2.88
C SER A 259 -8.95 1.19 4.12
N CYS A 260 -9.57 1.05 5.30
CA CYS A 260 -8.90 1.05 6.59
C CYS A 260 -9.30 -0.22 7.33
N LEU A 261 -8.32 -1.00 7.77
CA LEU A 261 -8.52 -2.17 8.62
C LEU A 261 -8.09 -1.84 10.05
N ALA A 262 -8.97 -2.02 11.03
CA ALA A 262 -8.72 -1.72 12.43
C ALA A 262 -8.59 -3.00 13.26
N PHE A 263 -7.63 -3.01 14.17
CA PHE A 263 -7.30 -4.12 15.07
C PHE A 263 -7.38 -3.63 16.52
N VAL A 264 -8.00 -4.41 17.39
CA VAL A 264 -7.94 -4.21 18.85
C VAL A 264 -7.33 -5.44 19.52
N GLU A 265 -6.89 -5.30 20.76
CA GLU A 265 -6.28 -6.40 21.50
C GLU A 265 -7.20 -7.64 21.54
N GLY A 266 -6.62 -8.81 21.28
CA GLY A 266 -7.36 -10.08 21.10
C GLY A 266 -7.65 -10.46 19.64
N ASP A 267 -7.51 -9.52 18.71
CA ASP A 267 -7.84 -9.71 17.29
C ASP A 267 -6.65 -10.21 16.46
N VAL A 268 -6.09 -11.34 16.86
CA VAL A 268 -4.81 -11.82 16.35
C VAL A 268 -4.86 -12.19 14.86
N GLU A 269 -5.98 -12.75 14.39
CA GLU A 269 -6.10 -13.33 13.04
C GLU A 269 -6.87 -12.46 12.03
N ARG A 270 -7.71 -11.53 12.51
CA ARG A 270 -8.60 -10.74 11.63
C ARG A 270 -8.85 -9.35 12.21
N PRO A 271 -8.93 -8.30 11.38
CA PRO A 271 -9.32 -6.97 11.85
C PRO A 271 -10.73 -6.99 12.48
N SER A 272 -10.94 -6.18 13.51
CA SER A 272 -12.23 -6.01 14.18
C SER A 272 -13.24 -5.33 13.27
N ALA A 273 -12.81 -4.26 12.60
CA ALA A 273 -13.67 -3.43 11.77
C ALA A 273 -12.94 -2.87 10.56
N SER A 274 -13.68 -2.59 9.51
CA SER A 274 -13.21 -1.89 8.32
C SER A 274 -13.88 -0.53 8.17
N THR A 275 -13.27 0.37 7.41
CA THR A 275 -13.85 1.66 7.04
C THR A 275 -13.41 1.98 5.61
N ILE A 276 -14.37 2.28 4.73
CA ILE A 276 -14.07 2.76 3.36
C ILE A 276 -14.04 4.28 3.37
N TYR A 277 -13.02 4.86 2.75
CA TYR A 277 -12.83 6.30 2.57
C TYR A 277 -12.92 6.59 1.08
N PHE A 278 -14.00 7.23 0.67
CA PHE A 278 -14.25 7.59 -0.72
C PHE A 278 -13.85 9.05 -0.99
N PRO A 279 -12.94 9.33 -1.93
CA PRO A 279 -12.44 10.67 -2.22
C PRO A 279 -13.45 11.50 -3.02
N VAL A 280 -14.56 11.90 -2.39
CA VAL A 280 -15.72 12.51 -3.05
C VAL A 280 -15.37 13.75 -3.88
N GLY A 281 -14.41 14.58 -3.44
CA GLY A 281 -13.96 15.76 -4.20
C GLY A 281 -13.33 15.44 -5.57
N ALA A 282 -12.88 14.20 -5.78
CA ALA A 282 -12.37 13.76 -7.08
C ALA A 282 -13.47 13.32 -8.08
N TYR A 283 -14.69 13.06 -7.59
CA TYR A 283 -15.78 12.45 -8.37
C TYR A 283 -17.05 13.31 -8.43
N ALA A 284 -17.21 14.28 -7.52
CA ALA A 284 -18.28 15.26 -7.60
C ALA A 284 -17.88 16.42 -8.53
N PRO A 285 -18.82 16.95 -9.32
CA PRO A 285 -18.67 18.21 -10.05
C PRO A 285 -18.20 19.36 -9.15
N ASP A 286 -18.78 19.48 -7.98
CA ASP A 286 -18.52 20.52 -6.99
C ASP A 286 -18.92 20.03 -5.58
N ASP A 287 -18.66 20.86 -4.56
CA ASP A 287 -18.98 20.51 -3.17
C ASP A 287 -20.49 20.51 -2.87
N ARG A 288 -21.31 21.21 -3.66
CA ARG A 288 -22.77 21.18 -3.51
C ARG A 288 -23.29 19.79 -3.86
N GLU A 289 -22.81 19.23 -4.95
CA GLU A 289 -23.16 17.89 -5.40
C GLU A 289 -22.57 16.81 -4.50
N ALA A 290 -21.32 16.95 -4.05
CA ALA A 290 -20.74 16.06 -3.04
C ALA A 290 -21.62 15.98 -1.79
N ARG A 291 -22.04 17.13 -1.26
CA ARG A 291 -22.96 17.22 -0.11
C ARG A 291 -24.30 16.54 -0.40
N ASN A 292 -24.89 16.76 -1.57
CA ASN A 292 -26.18 16.16 -1.95
C ASN A 292 -26.11 14.63 -1.95
N ARG A 293 -25.03 14.05 -2.49
CA ARG A 293 -24.84 12.59 -2.54
C ARG A 293 -24.64 12.00 -1.15
N ILE A 294 -23.84 12.65 -0.30
CA ILE A 294 -23.65 12.25 1.11
C ILE A 294 -24.97 12.34 1.88
N ALA A 295 -25.74 13.42 1.70
CA ALA A 295 -27.05 13.60 2.31
C ALA A 295 -28.07 12.55 1.84
N THR A 296 -28.02 12.16 0.56
CA THR A 296 -28.86 11.10 0.00
C THR A 296 -28.59 9.77 0.69
N TYR A 297 -27.32 9.39 0.84
CA TYR A 297 -26.94 8.19 1.59
C TYR A 297 -27.41 8.28 3.05
N ALA A 298 -27.14 9.40 3.72
CA ALA A 298 -27.52 9.62 5.11
C ALA A 298 -29.03 9.46 5.35
N SER A 299 -29.86 10.07 4.49
CA SER A 299 -31.32 9.99 4.57
C SER A 299 -31.84 8.55 4.44
N ARG A 300 -31.30 7.77 3.50
CA ARG A 300 -31.69 6.35 3.30
C ARG A 300 -31.38 5.48 4.51
N HIS A 301 -30.34 5.82 5.26
CA HIS A 301 -29.82 5.05 6.38
C HIS A 301 -30.18 5.65 7.75
N GLY A 302 -31.15 6.56 7.81
CA GLY A 302 -31.64 7.13 9.07
C GLY A 302 -30.65 8.05 9.79
N LEU A 303 -29.56 8.46 9.13
CA LEU A 303 -28.60 9.42 9.68
C LEU A 303 -29.13 10.84 9.56
N SER A 304 -28.83 11.68 10.54
CA SER A 304 -29.20 13.09 10.52
C SER A 304 -28.46 13.84 9.40
N VAL A 305 -29.20 14.18 8.33
CA VAL A 305 -28.70 15.01 7.22
C VAL A 305 -28.19 16.35 7.74
N ASN A 306 -28.90 16.98 8.67
CA ASN A 306 -28.50 18.27 9.25
C ASN A 306 -27.19 18.16 10.06
N ALA A 307 -26.94 17.03 10.74
CA ALA A 307 -25.69 16.82 11.47
C ALA A 307 -24.47 16.68 10.56
N LEU A 308 -24.67 16.36 9.27
CA LEU A 308 -23.61 16.32 8.25
C LEU A 308 -23.51 17.65 7.48
N ALA A 309 -24.64 18.23 7.08
CA ALA A 309 -24.69 19.44 6.26
C ALA A 309 -24.37 20.72 7.06
N GLY A 310 -24.86 20.84 8.30
CA GLY A 310 -24.68 22.04 9.13
C GLY A 310 -23.21 22.39 9.38
N PRO A 311 -22.35 21.43 9.77
CA PRO A 311 -20.92 21.68 9.93
C PRO A 311 -20.22 22.10 8.63
N LEU A 312 -20.59 21.53 7.48
CA LEU A 312 -20.07 21.95 6.18
C LEU A 312 -20.45 23.41 5.87
N GLU A 313 -21.71 23.78 6.09
CA GLU A 313 -22.22 25.13 5.86
C GLU A 313 -21.54 26.15 6.78
N ALA A 314 -21.28 25.78 8.04
CA ALA A 314 -20.53 26.62 8.98
C ALA A 314 -19.04 26.75 8.62
N PHE A 315 -18.47 25.75 7.96
CA PHE A 315 -17.07 25.71 7.55
C PHE A 315 -16.79 26.46 6.25
N ALA A 316 -17.76 26.52 5.35
CA ALA A 316 -17.61 27.05 4.01
C ALA A 316 -17.42 28.57 3.99
N GLU A 317 -16.39 29.04 3.27
CA GLU A 317 -16.08 30.47 3.06
C GLU A 317 -16.42 30.94 1.65
N ARG A 318 -16.97 30.04 0.84
CA ARG A 318 -17.39 30.25 -0.55
C ARG A 318 -18.67 29.46 -0.83
N PRO A 319 -19.43 29.81 -1.87
CA PRO A 319 -20.49 28.95 -2.36
C PRO A 319 -19.97 27.53 -2.69
N LEU A 320 -20.75 26.51 -2.34
CA LEU A 320 -20.35 25.11 -2.52
C LEU A 320 -20.24 24.70 -4.00
N ASP A 321 -20.93 25.39 -4.91
CA ASP A 321 -20.85 25.19 -6.36
C ASP A 321 -19.72 25.98 -7.04
N ALA A 322 -18.98 26.80 -6.30
CA ALA A 322 -17.87 27.59 -6.83
C ALA A 322 -16.54 26.81 -6.94
N GLY A 323 -16.51 25.57 -6.46
CA GLY A 323 -15.31 24.72 -6.49
C GLY A 323 -15.56 23.32 -5.96
N THR A 324 -14.52 22.50 -6.01
CA THR A 324 -14.50 21.14 -5.44
C THR A 324 -13.28 20.98 -4.52
N GLY A 325 -13.31 19.96 -3.67
CA GLY A 325 -12.20 19.59 -2.79
C GLY A 325 -12.32 20.13 -1.36
N MET A 326 -13.32 20.96 -1.06
CA MET A 326 -13.64 21.30 0.34
C MET A 326 -14.06 20.03 1.09
N GLN A 327 -14.85 19.16 0.47
CA GLN A 327 -15.09 17.80 0.94
C GLN A 327 -14.11 16.84 0.25
N SER A 328 -12.96 16.62 0.86
CA SER A 328 -11.88 15.79 0.31
C SER A 328 -12.29 14.32 0.25
N TYR A 329 -12.86 13.82 1.35
CA TYR A 329 -13.33 12.45 1.52
C TYR A 329 -14.70 12.40 2.22
N ALA A 330 -15.43 11.32 1.96
CA ALA A 330 -16.48 10.82 2.84
C ALA A 330 -16.15 9.36 3.18
N SER A 331 -16.28 8.96 4.45
CA SER A 331 -15.99 7.58 4.87
C SER A 331 -17.18 6.91 5.52
N LEU A 332 -17.35 5.61 5.26
CA LEU A 332 -18.32 4.75 5.92
C LEU A 332 -17.61 3.70 6.78
N ARG A 333 -18.03 3.60 8.04
CA ARG A 333 -17.80 2.44 8.89
C ARG A 333 -19.14 1.81 9.23
N TRP A 334 -19.28 0.51 9.02
CA TRP A 334 -20.49 -0.24 9.36
C TRP A 334 -20.20 -1.21 10.50
N VAL A 335 -20.88 -1.03 11.64
CA VAL A 335 -20.90 -1.97 12.78
C VAL A 335 -22.30 -1.91 13.36
N ASP A 336 -23.17 -2.83 12.93
CA ASP A 336 -24.63 -2.85 13.15
C ASP A 336 -25.39 -1.65 12.53
N GLU A 337 -24.85 -0.44 12.68
CA GLU A 337 -25.35 0.82 12.14
C GLU A 337 -24.26 1.56 11.34
N PRO A 338 -24.64 2.45 10.41
CA PRO A 338 -23.70 3.23 9.63
C PRO A 338 -23.13 4.37 10.45
N ARG A 339 -21.82 4.57 10.30
CA ARG A 339 -21.12 5.76 10.75
C ARG A 339 -20.43 6.46 9.59
N VAL A 340 -20.90 7.66 9.26
CA VAL A 340 -20.39 8.48 8.16
C VAL A 340 -19.49 9.58 8.70
N THR A 341 -18.34 9.82 8.07
CA THR A 341 -17.46 10.96 8.34
C THR A 341 -17.27 11.78 7.08
N VAL A 342 -17.34 13.11 7.18
CA VAL A 342 -16.97 14.05 6.10
C VAL A 342 -15.65 14.71 6.47
N TYR A 343 -14.70 14.72 5.55
CA TYR A 343 -13.36 15.30 5.70
C TYR A 343 -13.31 16.62 4.94
N LEU A 344 -12.77 17.65 5.59
CA LEU A 344 -12.92 19.04 5.22
C LEU A 344 -11.55 19.70 4.99
N GLY A 345 -11.23 19.91 3.71
CA GLY A 345 -10.05 20.63 3.23
C GLY A 345 -10.20 22.13 3.50
N PRO A 346 -9.24 22.79 4.19
CA PRO A 346 -9.38 24.20 4.55
C PRO A 346 -9.25 25.21 3.41
N GLU A 347 -8.68 24.79 2.27
CA GLU A 347 -8.45 25.63 1.07
C GLU A 347 -7.60 26.88 1.38
N ALA A 348 -6.51 26.71 2.14
CA ALA A 348 -5.64 27.83 2.50
C ALA A 348 -4.83 28.35 1.32
N TYR A 349 -4.49 27.47 0.36
CA TYR A 349 -3.64 27.82 -0.78
C TYR A 349 -4.38 27.76 -2.11
N ARG A 350 -5.37 26.89 -2.24
CA ARG A 350 -6.05 26.69 -3.53
C ARG A 350 -7.47 26.20 -3.35
N VAL A 351 -8.35 26.74 -4.19
CA VAL A 351 -9.68 26.18 -4.48
C VAL A 351 -9.62 25.56 -5.87
N GLU A 352 -9.93 24.27 -5.98
CA GLU A 352 -10.04 23.62 -7.30
C GLU A 352 -11.37 24.02 -7.96
N PRO A 353 -11.37 24.37 -9.26
CA PRO A 353 -12.59 24.82 -9.92
C PRO A 353 -13.61 23.68 -10.07
N PRO A 354 -14.91 24.02 -10.24
CA PRO A 354 -15.95 23.05 -10.55
C PRO A 354 -15.62 22.25 -11.81
N ARG A 355 -16.11 21.01 -11.86
CA ARG A 355 -15.82 20.05 -12.92
C ARG A 355 -17.10 19.72 -13.66
N THR A 356 -17.03 19.68 -15.00
CA THR A 356 -18.14 19.19 -15.84
C THR A 356 -18.11 17.68 -16.01
N THR A 357 -16.95 17.05 -15.88
CA THR A 357 -16.76 15.60 -15.98
C THR A 357 -15.76 15.11 -14.94
N VAL A 358 -15.90 13.84 -14.53
CA VAL A 358 -14.89 13.16 -13.72
C VAL A 358 -13.66 12.96 -14.61
N LYS A 359 -12.58 13.66 -14.29
CA LYS A 359 -11.30 13.45 -14.98
C LYS A 359 -10.69 12.16 -14.47
N ALA A 360 -10.77 11.10 -15.26
CA ALA A 360 -9.90 9.94 -15.09
C ALA A 360 -8.45 10.44 -15.08
N LYS A 361 -7.61 9.88 -14.20
CA LYS A 361 -6.18 10.13 -14.30
C LYS A 361 -5.74 9.49 -15.62
N PRO A 362 -5.19 10.26 -16.59
CA PRO A 362 -4.74 9.66 -17.83
C PRO A 362 -3.74 8.56 -17.50
N ALA A 363 -3.89 7.40 -18.13
CA ALA A 363 -2.82 6.41 -18.09
C ALA A 363 -1.56 7.09 -18.66
N PRO A 364 -0.42 7.05 -17.97
CA PRO A 364 0.82 7.52 -18.57
C PRO A 364 1.04 6.76 -19.88
N ALA A 365 1.63 7.43 -20.87
CA ALA A 365 2.10 6.75 -22.06
C ALA A 365 3.02 5.59 -21.63
N LEU A 366 2.92 4.45 -22.31
CA LEU A 366 3.82 3.35 -22.01
C LEU A 366 5.23 3.76 -22.41
N GLU A 367 6.12 3.68 -21.44
CA GLU A 367 7.54 3.83 -21.67
C GLU A 367 8.09 2.63 -22.46
N PRO A 368 9.24 2.77 -23.14
CA PRO A 368 9.89 1.65 -23.83
C PRO A 368 10.12 0.45 -22.92
N ALA A 369 10.26 -0.75 -23.49
CA ALA A 369 10.43 -1.98 -22.71
C ALA A 369 11.69 -1.97 -21.81
N THR A 370 12.67 -1.11 -22.07
CA THR A 370 13.81 -0.89 -21.16
C THR A 370 13.39 -0.34 -19.79
N GLU A 371 12.27 0.37 -19.70
CA GLU A 371 11.70 0.80 -18.42
C GLU A 371 11.03 -0.35 -17.66
N VAL A 372 10.60 -1.43 -18.33
CA VAL A 372 10.18 -2.65 -17.63
C VAL A 372 11.33 -3.18 -16.79
N VAL A 373 12.51 -3.31 -17.40
CA VAL A 373 13.72 -3.82 -16.73
C VAL A 373 14.10 -2.92 -15.56
N ARG A 374 14.26 -1.61 -15.81
CA ARG A 374 14.61 -0.63 -14.76
C ARG A 374 13.60 -0.62 -13.61
N HIS A 375 12.31 -0.70 -13.92
CA HIS A 375 11.26 -0.70 -12.91
C HIS A 375 11.36 -1.92 -11.98
N TYR A 376 11.52 -3.12 -12.54
CA TYR A 376 11.54 -4.34 -11.74
C TYR A 376 12.89 -4.59 -11.06
N GLU A 377 14.00 -4.07 -11.58
CA GLU A 377 15.27 -3.97 -10.84
C GLU A 377 15.15 -3.06 -9.61
N ALA A 378 14.44 -1.93 -9.72
CA ALA A 378 14.22 -0.99 -8.62
C ALA A 378 13.13 -1.46 -7.63
N THR A 379 12.34 -2.49 -7.98
CA THR A 379 11.26 -3.04 -7.16
C THR A 379 11.46 -4.54 -6.94
N PRO A 380 12.43 -4.92 -6.09
CA PRO A 380 12.85 -6.31 -5.98
C PRO A 380 11.71 -7.18 -5.44
N ALA A 381 11.57 -8.38 -6.00
CA ALA A 381 10.62 -9.39 -5.52
C ALA A 381 10.80 -9.70 -4.02
N THR A 382 12.04 -9.54 -3.53
CA THR A 382 12.44 -9.77 -2.13
C THR A 382 12.02 -8.65 -1.18
N ALA A 383 11.44 -7.55 -1.67
CA ALA A 383 10.73 -6.57 -0.83
C ALA A 383 9.37 -7.10 -0.33
N HIS A 384 8.92 -8.26 -0.84
CA HIS A 384 7.70 -8.91 -0.38
C HIS A 384 7.80 -9.31 1.12
N PRO A 385 6.73 -9.17 1.92
CA PRO A 385 6.72 -9.53 3.35
C PRO A 385 7.25 -10.93 3.68
N PHE A 386 7.04 -11.90 2.79
CA PHE A 386 7.59 -13.25 2.92
C PHE A 386 9.12 -13.26 3.09
N PHE A 387 9.84 -12.60 2.19
CA PHE A 387 11.31 -12.55 2.22
C PHE A 387 11.83 -11.69 3.37
N GLU A 388 11.19 -10.54 3.61
CA GLU A 388 11.55 -9.64 4.72
C GLU A 388 11.38 -10.32 6.08
N ARG A 389 10.33 -11.13 6.25
CA ARG A 389 10.13 -11.94 7.46
C ARG A 389 11.15 -13.08 7.57
N LEU A 390 11.44 -13.79 6.49
CA LEU A 390 12.51 -14.80 6.47
C LEU A 390 13.86 -14.20 6.88
N ARG A 391 14.23 -13.03 6.33
CA ARG A 391 15.50 -12.34 6.65
C ARG A 391 15.55 -11.91 8.12
N ARG A 392 14.43 -11.42 8.66
CA ARG A 392 14.32 -10.93 10.05
C ARG A 392 14.38 -12.06 11.10
N GLU A 393 13.88 -13.25 10.78
CA GLU A 393 13.88 -14.42 11.67
C GLU A 393 15.19 -15.25 11.52
N PRO A 394 15.49 -16.16 12.47
CA PRO A 394 16.56 -17.14 12.30
C PRO A 394 16.31 -18.02 11.06
N VAL A 395 17.38 -18.46 10.40
CA VAL A 395 17.29 -19.31 9.22
C VAL A 395 16.56 -20.62 9.56
N ASP A 396 15.52 -20.91 8.78
CA ASP A 396 14.72 -22.12 8.87
C ASP A 396 14.82 -22.90 7.55
N LEU A 397 15.54 -24.01 7.59
CA LEU A 397 15.81 -24.84 6.41
C LEU A 397 14.54 -25.49 5.85
N GLU A 398 13.54 -25.75 6.68
CA GLU A 398 12.27 -26.30 6.20
C GLU A 398 11.52 -25.25 5.38
N ARG A 399 11.49 -23.99 5.84
CA ARG A 399 10.87 -22.88 5.08
C ARG A 399 11.58 -22.60 3.76
N LEU A 400 12.93 -22.60 3.75
CA LEU A 400 13.71 -22.46 2.53
C LEU A 400 13.47 -23.65 1.57
N TRP A 401 13.42 -24.87 2.09
CA TRP A 401 13.12 -26.05 1.28
C TRP A 401 11.71 -26.01 0.69
N LYS A 402 10.69 -25.56 1.44
CA LYS A 402 9.32 -25.36 0.91
C LYS A 402 9.28 -24.37 -0.25
N LEU A 403 10.07 -23.29 -0.16
CA LEU A 403 10.23 -22.32 -1.24
C LEU A 403 10.85 -22.98 -2.48
N LEU A 404 11.95 -23.72 -2.31
CA LEU A 404 12.61 -24.45 -3.41
C LEU A 404 11.70 -25.53 -4.02
N ALA A 405 10.93 -26.27 -3.21
CA ALA A 405 9.96 -27.26 -3.69
C ALA A 405 8.89 -26.62 -4.59
N ASN A 406 8.51 -25.39 -4.29
CA ASN A 406 7.58 -24.62 -5.09
C ASN A 406 8.22 -24.03 -6.35
N PHE A 407 9.47 -23.56 -6.30
CA PHE A 407 10.19 -23.16 -7.52
C PHE A 407 10.43 -24.32 -8.47
N ARG A 408 10.70 -25.50 -7.93
CA ARG A 408 10.75 -26.74 -8.70
C ARG A 408 9.47 -26.92 -9.51
N ALA A 409 8.32 -26.82 -8.87
CA ALA A 409 7.01 -26.97 -9.53
C ALA A 409 6.66 -25.82 -10.49
N ALA A 410 7.10 -24.59 -10.20
CA ALA A 410 6.76 -23.41 -10.98
C ALA A 410 7.65 -23.23 -12.21
N ILE A 411 8.96 -23.46 -12.08
CA ILE A 411 9.99 -23.00 -13.01
C ILE A 411 10.84 -24.19 -13.46
N THR A 412 11.60 -24.80 -12.55
CA THR A 412 12.71 -25.71 -12.88
C THR A 412 12.32 -26.90 -13.77
N LEU A 413 11.14 -27.48 -13.61
CA LEU A 413 10.75 -28.69 -14.35
C LEU A 413 10.46 -28.42 -15.84
N ASP A 414 9.92 -27.24 -16.16
CA ASP A 414 9.32 -26.96 -17.48
C ASP A 414 9.93 -25.74 -18.18
N PHE A 415 10.79 -24.97 -17.51
CA PHE A 415 11.35 -23.72 -18.06
C PHE A 415 12.05 -23.90 -19.42
N PRO A 416 12.90 -24.93 -19.66
CA PRO A 416 13.50 -25.15 -20.98
C PRO A 416 12.46 -25.37 -22.08
N GLN A 417 11.36 -26.06 -21.77
CA GLN A 417 10.28 -26.30 -22.73
C GLN A 417 9.54 -25.00 -23.08
N ARG A 418 9.24 -24.17 -22.07
CA ARG A 418 8.61 -22.87 -22.25
C ARG A 418 9.48 -21.93 -23.08
N LEU A 419 10.77 -21.87 -22.78
CA LEU A 419 11.72 -21.03 -23.49
C LEU A 419 11.90 -21.48 -24.95
N ALA A 420 11.95 -22.79 -25.21
CA ALA A 420 11.95 -23.33 -26.56
C ALA A 420 10.67 -22.97 -27.34
N ALA A 421 9.51 -23.06 -26.71
CA ALA A 421 8.23 -22.69 -27.32
C ALA A 421 8.18 -21.20 -27.67
N LEU A 422 8.61 -20.32 -26.78
CA LEU A 422 8.67 -18.88 -27.05
C LEU A 422 9.67 -18.60 -28.19
N THR A 423 10.89 -19.16 -28.12
CA THR A 423 11.93 -18.99 -29.14
C THR A 423 11.43 -19.35 -30.54
N ALA A 424 10.69 -20.45 -30.67
CA ALA A 424 10.14 -20.91 -31.95
C ALA A 424 9.08 -19.96 -32.54
N ARG A 425 8.43 -19.14 -31.70
CA ARG A 425 7.30 -18.27 -32.09
C ARG A 425 7.72 -16.82 -32.33
N VAL A 426 8.94 -16.44 -31.95
CA VAL A 426 9.49 -15.09 -32.18
C VAL A 426 10.04 -14.99 -33.59
N GLU A 427 9.59 -13.98 -34.34
CA GLU A 427 10.01 -13.77 -35.73
C GLU A 427 11.39 -13.12 -35.86
N ASP A 428 11.78 -12.24 -34.93
CA ASP A 428 13.06 -11.52 -34.98
C ASP A 428 14.23 -12.42 -34.56
N ASP A 429 15.08 -12.78 -35.52
CA ASP A 429 16.28 -13.59 -35.33
C ASP A 429 17.24 -13.05 -34.28
N ARG A 430 17.31 -11.73 -34.10
CA ARG A 430 18.18 -11.12 -33.08
C ARG A 430 17.70 -11.44 -31.67
N ILE A 431 16.37 -11.42 -31.49
CA ILE A 431 15.73 -11.82 -30.23
C ILE A 431 15.87 -13.33 -30.04
N ARG A 432 15.66 -14.13 -31.11
CA ARG A 432 15.85 -15.58 -31.05
C ARG A 432 17.28 -15.98 -30.67
N CYS A 433 18.30 -15.25 -31.11
CA CYS A 433 19.68 -15.51 -30.71
C CYS A 433 19.87 -15.42 -29.19
N ILE A 434 19.27 -14.43 -28.53
CA ILE A 434 19.34 -14.27 -27.07
C ILE A 434 18.59 -15.43 -26.39
N LEU A 435 17.34 -15.67 -26.77
CA LEU A 435 16.53 -16.74 -26.16
C LEU A 435 17.14 -18.15 -26.40
N ALA A 436 17.74 -18.39 -27.56
CA ALA A 436 18.40 -19.66 -27.87
C ALA A 436 19.68 -19.86 -27.04
N LYS A 437 20.42 -18.78 -26.74
CA LYS A 437 21.55 -18.85 -25.81
C LYS A 437 21.05 -19.24 -24.41
N GLN A 438 20.04 -18.55 -23.89
CA GLN A 438 19.44 -18.85 -22.59
C GLN A 438 18.94 -20.31 -22.53
N LEU A 439 18.26 -20.79 -23.58
CA LEU A 439 17.83 -22.18 -23.68
C LEU A 439 19.00 -23.16 -23.66
N ASN A 440 20.10 -22.83 -24.34
CA ASN A 440 21.30 -23.65 -24.33
C ASN A 440 21.97 -23.68 -22.95
N ASP A 441 21.96 -22.55 -22.23
CA ASP A 441 22.44 -22.46 -20.84
C ASP A 441 21.61 -23.37 -19.92
N GLU A 442 20.28 -23.26 -19.99
CA GLU A 442 19.33 -24.10 -19.24
C GLU A 442 19.50 -25.61 -19.49
N LEU A 443 19.84 -25.97 -20.73
CA LEU A 443 20.09 -27.36 -21.15
C LEU A 443 21.52 -27.85 -20.86
N GLY A 444 22.35 -27.05 -20.19
CA GLY A 444 23.68 -27.45 -19.74
C GLY A 444 24.78 -27.29 -20.80
N ASN A 445 24.60 -26.41 -21.78
CA ASN A 445 25.60 -26.10 -22.80
C ASN A 445 26.09 -27.34 -23.58
N GLY A 446 25.18 -28.26 -23.89
CA GLY A 446 25.48 -29.52 -24.59
C GLY A 446 25.91 -30.68 -23.70
N ASP A 447 26.10 -30.46 -22.39
CA ASP A 447 26.29 -31.51 -21.39
C ASP A 447 25.05 -31.58 -20.48
N PHE A 448 24.19 -32.56 -20.74
CA PHE A 448 22.95 -32.70 -19.98
C PHE A 448 23.18 -32.90 -18.47
N SER A 449 24.33 -33.45 -18.04
CA SER A 449 24.63 -33.56 -16.60
C SER A 449 24.73 -32.21 -15.90
N ARG A 450 25.02 -31.14 -16.67
CA ARG A 450 25.11 -29.76 -16.23
C ARG A 450 23.83 -28.96 -16.45
N ALA A 451 22.76 -29.58 -16.97
CA ALA A 451 21.47 -28.91 -17.13
C ALA A 451 20.99 -28.37 -15.77
N HIS A 452 20.41 -27.16 -15.78
CA HIS A 452 20.02 -26.45 -14.55
C HIS A 452 19.08 -27.30 -13.68
N ARG A 453 18.16 -28.03 -14.32
CA ARG A 453 17.30 -29.00 -13.64
C ARG A 453 18.07 -30.06 -12.86
N ASN A 454 19.11 -30.66 -13.44
CA ASN A 454 19.85 -31.75 -12.79
C ASN A 454 20.67 -31.22 -11.59
N LEU A 455 21.30 -30.06 -11.75
CA LEU A 455 22.02 -29.38 -10.69
C LEU A 455 21.08 -28.93 -9.55
N PHE A 456 19.90 -28.41 -9.88
CA PHE A 456 18.88 -28.04 -8.90
C PHE A 456 18.39 -29.26 -8.12
N GLU A 457 18.07 -30.37 -8.79
CA GLU A 457 17.60 -31.60 -8.13
C GLU A 457 18.65 -32.19 -7.18
N HIS A 458 19.94 -32.09 -7.52
CA HIS A 458 21.03 -32.49 -6.63
C HIS A 458 21.04 -31.65 -5.34
N MET A 459 21.00 -30.33 -5.46
CA MET A 459 20.93 -29.41 -4.32
C MET A 459 19.65 -29.66 -3.49
N PHE A 460 18.50 -29.76 -4.15
CA PHE A 460 17.20 -29.95 -3.53
C PHE A 460 17.14 -31.25 -2.70
N ALA A 461 17.64 -32.36 -3.25
CA ALA A 461 17.73 -33.63 -2.54
C ALA A 461 18.73 -33.57 -1.37
N GLY A 462 19.86 -32.88 -1.54
CA GLY A 462 20.85 -32.70 -0.48
C GLY A 462 20.31 -31.90 0.71
N ILE A 463 19.51 -30.85 0.45
CA ILE A 463 18.83 -30.10 1.51
C ILE A 463 17.76 -30.96 2.18
N ALA A 464 16.94 -31.68 1.40
CA ALA A 464 15.89 -32.56 1.92
C ALA A 464 16.45 -33.61 2.90
N ALA A 465 17.65 -34.14 2.64
CA ALA A 465 18.32 -35.10 3.52
C ALA A 465 18.70 -34.53 4.90
N THR A 466 18.71 -33.20 5.08
CA THR A 466 18.97 -32.55 6.37
C THR A 466 17.69 -32.29 7.18
N LEU A 467 16.51 -32.51 6.59
CA LEU A 467 15.22 -32.22 7.22
C LEU A 467 14.66 -33.47 7.92
N SER A 468 13.87 -33.24 8.97
CA SER A 468 13.13 -34.32 9.65
C SER A 468 11.98 -34.89 8.82
N SER A 469 11.42 -34.07 7.91
CA SER A 469 10.44 -34.48 6.92
C SER A 469 10.61 -33.60 5.67
N ALA A 470 10.50 -34.22 4.51
CA ALA A 470 10.60 -33.57 3.20
C ALA A 470 9.50 -34.10 2.27
N GLU A 471 8.28 -34.21 2.79
CA GLU A 471 7.13 -34.69 2.02
C GLU A 471 6.59 -33.59 1.10
N ILE A 472 6.49 -33.89 -0.19
CA ILE A 472 5.89 -33.02 -1.19
C ILE A 472 4.44 -33.45 -1.38
N THR A 473 3.50 -32.61 -0.94
CA THR A 473 2.07 -32.79 -1.17
C THR A 473 1.57 -31.84 -2.26
N ASP A 474 0.46 -32.19 -2.91
CA ASP A 474 -0.20 -31.31 -3.89
C ASP A 474 -0.55 -29.94 -3.31
N GLU A 475 -0.92 -29.91 -2.03
CA GLU A 475 -1.26 -28.69 -1.32
C GLU A 475 -0.02 -27.81 -1.06
N LEU A 476 1.12 -28.41 -0.74
CA LEU A 476 2.38 -27.70 -0.50
C LEU A 476 2.84 -26.94 -1.74
N VAL A 477 2.80 -27.59 -2.91
CA VAL A 477 3.33 -27.02 -4.17
C VAL A 477 2.28 -26.28 -5.00
N ARG A 478 1.05 -26.12 -4.47
CA ARG A 478 -0.03 -25.43 -5.17
C ARG A 478 0.34 -24.01 -5.61
N PRO A 479 0.95 -23.15 -4.76
CA PRO A 479 1.38 -21.81 -5.19
C PRO A 479 2.30 -21.88 -6.41
N GLY A 480 3.29 -22.80 -6.39
CA GLY A 480 4.22 -22.98 -7.49
C GLY A 480 3.53 -23.46 -8.78
N ARG A 481 2.59 -24.41 -8.67
CA ARG A 481 1.81 -24.88 -9.83
C ARG A 481 0.97 -23.77 -10.45
N ASP A 482 0.31 -22.96 -9.63
CA ASP A 482 -0.53 -21.85 -10.10
C ASP A 482 0.32 -20.81 -10.87
N LEU A 483 1.54 -20.50 -10.38
CA LEU A 483 2.50 -19.67 -11.10
C LEU A 483 2.97 -20.34 -12.40
N GLY A 484 3.31 -21.63 -12.36
CA GLY A 484 3.76 -22.41 -13.51
C GLY A 484 2.73 -22.44 -14.65
N LEU A 485 1.43 -22.55 -14.33
CA LEU A 485 0.34 -22.49 -15.32
C LEU A 485 0.25 -21.12 -16.01
N GLU A 486 0.48 -20.03 -15.27
CA GLU A 486 0.49 -18.68 -15.85
C GLU A 486 1.73 -18.46 -16.73
N LEU A 487 2.89 -18.96 -16.31
CA LEU A 487 4.10 -18.94 -17.14
C LEU A 487 3.93 -19.78 -18.42
N GLU A 488 3.32 -20.96 -18.32
CA GLU A 488 2.98 -21.79 -19.47
C GLU A 488 2.10 -21.02 -20.46
N ARG A 489 1.04 -20.37 -19.96
CA ARG A 489 0.15 -19.54 -20.79
C ARG A 489 0.95 -18.46 -21.52
N LEU A 490 1.78 -17.70 -20.80
CA LEU A 490 2.55 -16.57 -21.33
C LEU A 490 3.57 -16.99 -22.40
N TYR A 491 4.31 -18.08 -22.19
CA TYR A 491 5.37 -18.51 -23.10
C TYR A 491 4.83 -19.30 -24.30
N VAL A 492 3.78 -20.10 -24.09
CA VAL A 492 3.33 -21.09 -25.09
C VAL A 492 2.14 -20.64 -25.91
N THR A 493 1.18 -19.92 -25.32
CA THR A 493 -0.10 -19.63 -25.98
C THR A 493 -0.43 -18.15 -26.14
N ALA A 494 0.02 -17.29 -25.23
CA ALA A 494 -0.19 -15.84 -25.29
C ALA A 494 0.59 -15.20 -26.46
N ASP A 495 0.31 -13.94 -26.77
CA ASP A 495 1.07 -13.16 -27.76
C ASP A 495 2.60 -13.30 -27.51
N PRO A 496 3.44 -13.55 -28.53
CA PRO A 496 4.88 -13.68 -28.33
C PRO A 496 5.53 -12.49 -27.61
N TYR A 497 5.02 -11.28 -27.80
CA TYR A 497 5.49 -10.10 -27.07
C TYR A 497 5.06 -10.11 -25.60
N GLU A 498 3.92 -10.70 -25.23
CA GLU A 498 3.59 -11.00 -23.83
C GLU A 498 4.61 -11.99 -23.25
N GLY A 499 4.99 -13.04 -23.98
CA GLY A 499 6.03 -13.97 -23.57
C GLY A 499 7.42 -13.33 -23.41
N LEU A 500 7.79 -12.41 -24.31
CA LEU A 500 9.04 -11.65 -24.21
C LEU A 500 9.04 -10.72 -22.99
N GLY A 501 7.95 -9.99 -22.77
CA GLY A 501 7.79 -9.15 -21.59
C GLY A 501 7.76 -9.95 -20.28
N ALA A 502 7.19 -11.15 -20.29
CA ALA A 502 7.24 -12.08 -19.18
C ALA A 502 8.68 -12.53 -18.89
N SER A 503 9.44 -12.87 -19.93
CA SER A 503 10.84 -13.31 -19.82
C SER A 503 11.71 -12.25 -19.15
N LEU A 504 11.56 -10.97 -19.52
CA LEU A 504 12.27 -9.86 -18.86
C LEU A 504 12.12 -9.88 -17.34
N VAL A 505 10.91 -10.12 -16.83
CA VAL A 505 10.64 -10.08 -15.39
C VAL A 505 11.03 -11.38 -14.70
N VAL A 506 10.91 -12.53 -15.37
CA VAL A 506 11.34 -13.84 -14.83
C VAL A 506 12.82 -13.81 -14.49
N GLU A 507 13.69 -13.35 -15.41
CA GLU A 507 15.14 -13.28 -15.17
C GLU A 507 15.48 -12.30 -14.03
N ILE A 508 14.87 -11.11 -14.02
CA ILE A 508 15.13 -10.10 -12.97
C ILE A 508 14.69 -10.62 -11.60
N TYR A 509 13.55 -11.30 -11.51
CA TYR A 509 13.06 -11.85 -10.25
C TYR A 509 13.84 -13.10 -9.84
N GLY A 510 14.26 -13.94 -10.79
CA GLY A 510 15.19 -15.06 -10.59
C GLY A 510 16.44 -14.59 -9.85
N LYS A 511 17.17 -13.64 -10.44
CA LYS A 511 18.32 -12.96 -9.84
C LYS A 511 18.09 -12.48 -8.41
N HIS A 512 16.99 -11.77 -8.16
CA HIS A 512 16.69 -11.26 -6.81
C HIS A 512 16.51 -12.39 -5.79
N VAL A 513 15.76 -13.42 -6.18
CA VAL A 513 15.43 -14.54 -5.31
C VAL A 513 16.66 -15.41 -5.06
N ASP A 514 17.45 -15.70 -6.09
CA ASP A 514 18.64 -16.55 -5.98
C ASP A 514 19.69 -15.91 -5.09
N ALA A 515 19.95 -14.61 -5.27
CA ALA A 515 20.83 -13.85 -4.38
C ALA A 515 20.33 -13.89 -2.92
N PHE A 516 19.02 -13.77 -2.71
CA PHE A 516 18.43 -13.87 -1.37
C PHE A 516 18.61 -15.26 -0.77
N VAL A 517 18.32 -16.31 -1.53
CA VAL A 517 18.40 -17.71 -1.07
C VAL A 517 19.86 -18.06 -0.76
N ALA A 518 20.81 -17.66 -1.61
CA ALA A 518 22.23 -17.84 -1.37
C ALA A 518 22.68 -17.17 -0.07
N ASP A 519 22.24 -15.95 0.20
CA ASP A 519 22.49 -15.24 1.46
C ASP A 519 21.93 -15.98 2.69
N GLU A 520 20.71 -16.52 2.60
CA GLU A 520 20.14 -17.31 3.69
C GLU A 520 20.94 -18.60 3.94
N PHE A 521 21.41 -19.26 2.88
CA PHE A 521 22.27 -20.43 3.02
C PHE A 521 23.68 -20.11 3.55
N ARG A 522 24.19 -18.88 3.36
CA ARG A 522 25.43 -18.41 4.03
C ARG A 522 25.25 -18.18 5.52
N ARG A 523 24.02 -17.90 5.97
CA ARG A 523 23.68 -17.66 7.39
C ARG A 523 23.47 -18.94 8.20
N GLN A 524 23.52 -20.12 7.58
CA GLN A 524 23.37 -21.43 8.23
C GLN A 524 24.64 -22.29 8.11
N ARG A 525 24.70 -23.41 8.84
CA ARG A 525 25.87 -24.33 8.87
C ARG A 525 25.53 -25.81 8.69
N SER A 526 24.26 -26.15 8.52
CA SER A 526 23.79 -27.54 8.47
C SER A 526 23.92 -28.17 7.08
N VAL A 527 23.84 -27.35 6.02
CA VAL A 527 24.03 -27.79 4.63
C VAL A 527 25.47 -27.50 4.21
N ALA A 528 26.15 -28.52 3.69
CA ALA A 528 27.54 -28.42 3.25
C ALA A 528 27.66 -27.53 1.99
N PRO A 529 28.74 -26.73 1.85
CA PRO A 529 28.92 -25.85 0.69
C PRO A 529 28.88 -26.58 -0.66
N GLN A 530 29.35 -27.84 -0.72
CA GLN A 530 29.34 -28.65 -1.93
C GLN A 530 27.92 -28.97 -2.41
N THR A 531 26.95 -29.06 -1.50
CA THR A 531 25.53 -29.26 -1.84
C THR A 531 24.92 -28.03 -2.50
N LEU A 532 25.55 -26.86 -2.36
CA LEU A 532 25.06 -25.56 -2.84
C LEU A 532 25.72 -25.12 -4.16
N GLU A 533 26.35 -26.05 -4.91
CA GLU A 533 27.04 -25.75 -6.17
C GLU A 533 26.12 -25.05 -7.19
N TRP A 534 24.84 -25.45 -7.26
CA TRP A 534 23.82 -24.80 -8.11
C TRP A 534 23.66 -23.32 -7.79
N LEU A 535 23.58 -22.94 -6.50
CA LEU A 535 23.43 -21.54 -6.09
C LEU A 535 24.65 -20.70 -6.47
N HIS A 536 25.85 -21.25 -6.31
CA HIS A 536 27.07 -20.52 -6.68
C HIS A 536 27.15 -20.27 -8.19
N LEU A 537 26.69 -21.24 -8.99
CA LEU A 537 26.60 -21.10 -10.45
C LEU A 537 25.52 -20.09 -10.85
N HIS A 538 24.33 -20.15 -10.24
CA HIS A 538 23.21 -19.27 -10.57
C HIS A 538 23.46 -17.82 -10.16
N GLU A 539 24.18 -17.55 -9.07
CA GLU A 539 24.58 -16.17 -8.73
C GLU A 539 25.42 -15.49 -9.83
N GLN A 540 26.15 -16.26 -10.65
CA GLN A 540 26.93 -15.72 -11.78
C GLN A 540 26.09 -15.67 -13.05
N LEU A 541 25.34 -16.73 -13.36
CA LEU A 541 24.54 -16.82 -14.59
C LEU A 541 23.36 -15.83 -14.60
N GLU A 542 22.70 -15.61 -13.47
CA GLU A 542 21.56 -14.68 -13.36
C GLU A 542 21.99 -13.22 -13.58
N VAL A 543 23.26 -12.88 -13.33
CA VAL A 543 23.79 -11.55 -13.67
C VAL A 543 23.86 -11.38 -15.18
N ASP A 544 24.35 -12.40 -15.89
CA ASP A 544 24.44 -12.42 -17.34
C ASP A 544 23.04 -12.40 -17.98
N HIS A 545 22.09 -13.19 -17.46
CA HIS A 545 20.71 -13.22 -17.97
C HIS A 545 19.93 -11.92 -17.69
N ALA A 546 20.20 -11.25 -16.57
CA ALA A 546 19.65 -9.92 -16.30
C ALA A 546 20.21 -8.85 -17.27
N ASP A 547 21.51 -8.91 -17.60
CA ASP A 547 22.10 -8.02 -18.60
C ASP A 547 21.53 -8.27 -20.00
N GLU A 548 21.30 -9.53 -20.35
CA GLU A 548 20.60 -9.96 -21.57
C GLU A 548 19.15 -9.47 -21.61
N SER A 549 18.46 -9.37 -20.46
CA SER A 549 17.11 -8.81 -20.39
C SER A 549 17.09 -7.35 -20.85
N MET A 550 18.11 -6.56 -20.50
CA MET A 550 18.24 -5.20 -21.01
C MET A 550 18.53 -5.17 -22.51
N GLU A 551 19.30 -6.12 -23.04
CA GLU A 551 19.53 -6.24 -24.49
C GLU A 551 18.25 -6.62 -25.23
N LEU A 552 17.53 -7.65 -24.77
CA LEU A 552 16.24 -8.08 -25.28
C LEU A 552 15.23 -6.93 -25.29
N ALA A 553 15.15 -6.16 -24.21
CA ALA A 553 14.26 -5.02 -24.09
C ALA A 553 14.55 -3.91 -25.10
N ARG A 554 15.81 -3.69 -25.50
CA ARG A 554 16.18 -2.71 -26.54
C ARG A 554 15.77 -3.13 -27.94
N LEU A 555 15.60 -4.43 -28.18
CA LEU A 555 15.16 -4.98 -29.46
C LEU A 555 13.64 -4.95 -29.63
N LEU A 556 12.88 -4.82 -28.55
CA LEU A 556 11.43 -4.73 -28.58
C LEU A 556 10.94 -3.42 -29.23
N PRO A 557 9.81 -3.44 -29.96
CA PRO A 557 9.20 -2.22 -30.48
C PRO A 557 8.89 -1.21 -29.36
N SER A 558 9.24 0.07 -29.58
CA SER A 558 9.10 1.13 -28.58
C SER A 558 7.71 1.77 -28.53
N SER A 559 6.73 1.25 -29.26
CA SER A 559 5.35 1.75 -29.29
C SER A 559 4.38 0.73 -29.89
N GLY A 560 3.08 0.99 -29.76
CA GLY A 560 2.02 0.18 -30.37
C GLY A 560 1.71 -1.12 -29.63
N SER A 561 0.94 -2.00 -30.28
CA SER A 561 0.46 -3.25 -29.67
C SER A 561 1.55 -4.19 -29.15
N PRO A 562 2.76 -4.30 -29.76
CA PRO A 562 3.82 -5.14 -29.21
C PRO A 562 4.36 -4.62 -27.87
N LEU A 563 4.51 -3.30 -27.73
CA LEU A 563 4.94 -2.70 -26.46
C LEU A 563 3.89 -2.91 -25.37
N GLU A 564 2.61 -2.72 -25.72
CA GLU A 564 1.50 -2.99 -24.80
C GLU A 564 1.47 -4.45 -24.36
N ALA A 565 1.69 -5.38 -25.29
CA ALA A 565 1.80 -6.81 -25.01
C ALA A 565 2.98 -7.12 -24.07
N ALA A 566 4.17 -6.57 -24.32
CA ALA A 566 5.32 -6.74 -23.42
C ALA A 566 5.01 -6.25 -21.99
N TRP A 567 4.41 -5.07 -21.84
CA TRP A 567 3.99 -4.57 -20.53
C TRP A 567 2.92 -5.46 -19.85
N ARG A 568 1.98 -6.03 -20.62
CA ARG A 568 0.99 -6.98 -20.07
C ARG A 568 1.66 -8.24 -19.56
N GLY A 569 2.57 -8.84 -20.33
CA GLY A 569 3.33 -10.03 -19.92
C GLY A 569 4.18 -9.79 -18.67
N ALA A 570 4.91 -8.67 -18.64
CA ALA A 570 5.72 -8.28 -17.50
C ALA A 570 4.89 -8.12 -16.20
N ARG A 571 3.74 -7.41 -16.29
CA ARG A 571 2.82 -7.24 -15.15
C ARG A 571 2.17 -8.56 -14.73
N ALA A 572 1.88 -9.46 -15.67
CA ALA A 572 1.32 -10.77 -15.37
C ALA A 572 2.29 -11.61 -14.52
N VAL A 573 3.59 -11.64 -14.87
CA VAL A 573 4.62 -12.32 -14.07
C VAL A 573 4.78 -11.66 -12.69
N ALA A 574 4.86 -10.33 -12.63
CA ALA A 574 5.01 -9.64 -11.34
C ALA A 574 3.82 -9.93 -10.40
N ASN A 575 2.60 -9.85 -10.91
CA ASN A 575 1.40 -10.16 -10.13
C ASN A 575 1.28 -11.65 -9.77
N GLY A 576 1.65 -12.55 -10.69
CA GLY A 576 1.71 -13.99 -10.44
C GLY A 576 2.70 -14.33 -9.34
N SER A 577 3.90 -13.73 -9.39
CA SER A 577 4.94 -13.89 -8.39
C SER A 577 4.50 -13.34 -7.03
N TRP A 578 3.82 -12.19 -7.00
CA TRP A 578 3.27 -11.64 -5.76
C TRP A 578 2.28 -12.61 -5.09
N ARG A 579 1.30 -13.14 -5.85
CA ARG A 579 0.35 -14.15 -5.33
C ARG A 579 1.05 -15.45 -4.90
N PHE A 580 2.09 -15.84 -5.63
CA PHE A 580 2.93 -16.97 -5.27
C PHE A 580 3.56 -16.77 -3.89
N PHE A 581 4.16 -15.60 -3.63
CA PHE A 581 4.78 -15.30 -2.34
C PHE A 581 3.76 -15.11 -1.20
N ASP A 582 2.55 -14.61 -1.48
CA ASP A 582 1.44 -14.62 -0.51
C ASP A 582 1.06 -16.07 -0.13
N GLY A 583 1.02 -16.97 -1.12
CA GLY A 583 0.83 -18.41 -0.90
C GLY A 583 1.95 -19.01 -0.07
N MET A 584 3.20 -18.66 -0.35
CA MET A 584 4.37 -19.11 0.44
C MET A 584 4.34 -18.58 1.88
N TYR A 585 3.93 -17.33 2.09
CA TYR A 585 3.80 -16.77 3.43
C TYR A 585 2.91 -17.64 4.31
N ARG A 586 1.71 -18.00 3.84
CA ARG A 586 0.73 -18.83 4.58
C ARG A 586 1.22 -20.25 4.89
N ARG A 587 2.17 -20.75 4.11
CA ARG A 587 2.72 -22.12 4.27
C ARG A 587 3.90 -22.16 5.24
N CYS A 588 4.53 -21.01 5.46
CA CYS A 588 5.72 -20.89 6.29
C CYS A 588 5.45 -20.23 7.65
N PHE A 589 4.39 -19.42 7.74
CA PHE A 589 4.02 -18.62 8.90
C PHE A 589 2.51 -18.64 9.11
#